data_AF-A0A4S8LTQ5-F1
#
_entry.id   AF-A0A4S8LTQ5-F1
#
_cell.length_a   1.000
_cell.length_b   1.000
_cell.length_c   1.000
_cell.angle_alpha   90.00
_cell.angle_beta   90.00
_cell.angle_gamma   90.00
#
_symmetry.space_group_name_H-M   'P 1'
#
loop_
_entity.id
_entity.type
_entity.pdbx_description
1 polymer ?
#
loop_
_entity_poly.entity_id
_entity_poly.type
_entity_poly.pdbx_seq_one_letter_code
_entity_poly.pdbx_strand_id
1 'polypeptide(L)'
;YLPEKTKAAFFQYFKLALIEFAGCGTAWNDPDSDELQELWVKVMPNEMKDQYSQFGGAIGEMATESLKGWRNSIGEAAITIVDQILDGKNEDERKTFIKEQIKSKDGMRPYYYPENNAELPEGVFQSRIVSETFATHFKIIKNIPDDSRSEAFPEAALVLSIVAINRAFFLSKNGIPPGDFSSDQKAKDLGRQTHQLFAKTPDGEDRISAQTWSKIIAAAQAHVKPQTSSIN
;
A
#
# COMPACT_ATOMS: atom_id res chain seq x y z
N TYR A 1 -2.70 -13.07 -26.72
CA TYR A 1 -2.55 -11.65 -27.14
C TYR A 1 -3.88 -10.96 -26.87
N LEU A 2 -3.86 -9.84 -26.14
CA LEU A 2 -5.06 -9.10 -25.75
C LEU A 2 -5.36 -8.01 -26.79
N PRO A 3 -6.60 -7.83 -27.27
CA PRO A 3 -6.92 -6.75 -28.20
C PRO A 3 -6.57 -5.37 -27.62
N GLU A 4 -6.08 -4.44 -28.45
CA GLU A 4 -5.64 -3.11 -27.98
C GLU A 4 -6.76 -2.32 -27.28
N LYS A 5 -8.01 -2.43 -27.76
CA LYS A 5 -9.17 -1.81 -27.10
C LYS A 5 -9.37 -2.35 -25.69
N THR A 6 -9.23 -3.66 -25.50
CA THR A 6 -9.34 -4.34 -24.21
C THR A 6 -8.19 -3.96 -23.28
N LYS A 7 -6.97 -3.85 -23.83
CA LYS A 7 -5.79 -3.41 -23.10
C LYS A 7 -5.93 -1.97 -22.59
N ALA A 8 -6.43 -1.06 -23.43
CA ALA A 8 -6.70 0.32 -23.03
C ALA A 8 -7.74 0.38 -21.90
N ALA A 9 -8.84 -0.37 -22.05
CA ALA A 9 -9.89 -0.44 -21.03
C ALA A 9 -9.39 -1.08 -19.72
N PHE A 10 -8.50 -2.07 -19.77
CA PHE A 10 -7.84 -2.62 -18.60
C PHE A 10 -7.15 -1.51 -17.80
N PHE A 11 -6.34 -0.68 -18.45
CA PHE A 11 -5.61 0.38 -17.75
C PHE A 11 -6.52 1.53 -17.26
N GLN A 12 -7.58 1.81 -18.01
CA GLN A 12 -8.50 2.90 -17.71
C GLN A 12 -9.46 2.57 -16.56
N TYR A 13 -9.99 1.34 -16.51
CA TYR A 13 -11.04 0.95 -15.57
C TYR A 13 -10.56 -0.12 -14.58
N PHE A 14 -10.11 -1.26 -15.11
CA PHE A 14 -9.86 -2.44 -14.30
C PHE A 14 -8.66 -2.31 -13.36
N LYS A 15 -7.54 -1.77 -13.83
CA LYS A 15 -6.28 -1.66 -13.07
C LYS A 15 -6.47 -0.90 -11.75
N LEU A 16 -7.24 0.18 -11.76
CA LEU A 16 -7.45 0.99 -10.56
C LEU A 16 -8.27 0.20 -9.53
N ALA A 17 -9.37 -0.40 -9.97
CA ALA A 17 -10.22 -1.23 -9.12
C ALA A 17 -9.47 -2.46 -8.59
N LEU A 18 -8.61 -3.08 -9.40
CA LEU A 18 -7.74 -4.19 -9.00
C LEU A 18 -6.78 -3.79 -7.86
N ILE A 19 -6.15 -2.62 -7.97
CA ILE A 19 -5.23 -2.12 -6.95
C ILE A 19 -5.98 -1.75 -5.67
N GLU A 20 -7.18 -1.19 -5.78
CA GLU A 20 -8.05 -0.94 -4.61
C GLU A 20 -8.46 -2.24 -3.93
N PHE A 21 -8.97 -3.21 -4.70
CA PHE A 21 -9.35 -4.54 -4.21
C PHE A 21 -8.18 -5.22 -3.46
N ALA A 22 -7.02 -5.30 -4.10
CA ALA A 22 -5.83 -5.88 -3.49
C ALA A 22 -5.32 -5.06 -2.29
N GLY A 23 -5.58 -3.75 -2.27
CA GLY A 23 -5.25 -2.84 -1.17
C GLY A 23 -6.10 -3.06 0.08
N CYS A 24 -7.33 -3.53 -0.07
CA CYS A 24 -8.25 -3.87 1.03
C CYS A 24 -8.08 -5.31 1.55
N GLY A 25 -7.38 -6.18 0.81
CA GLY A 25 -7.24 -7.59 1.15
C GLY A 25 -6.03 -7.91 2.03
N THR A 26 -5.37 -9.04 1.73
CA THR A 26 -4.11 -9.44 2.37
C THR A 26 -2.91 -9.05 1.51
N ALA A 27 -1.97 -8.30 2.08
CA ALA A 27 -0.71 -7.94 1.43
C ALA A 27 -0.01 -9.15 0.75
N TRP A 28 0.43 -8.96 -0.49
CA TRP A 28 1.02 -9.97 -1.39
C TRP A 28 0.10 -11.11 -1.85
N ASN A 29 -1.15 -11.20 -1.40
CA ASN A 29 -2.11 -12.07 -2.06
C ASN A 29 -2.59 -11.38 -3.35
N ASP A 30 -2.44 -12.09 -4.46
CA ASP A 30 -3.08 -11.71 -5.72
C ASP A 30 -4.49 -12.33 -5.73
N PRO A 31 -5.50 -11.64 -6.30
CA PRO A 31 -6.81 -12.23 -6.48
C PRO A 31 -6.73 -13.46 -7.37
N ASP A 32 -7.56 -14.46 -7.08
CA ASP A 32 -7.68 -15.63 -7.93
C ASP A 32 -8.47 -15.34 -9.23
N SER A 33 -8.62 -16.35 -10.08
CA SER A 33 -9.29 -16.17 -11.38
C SER A 33 -10.76 -15.80 -11.25
N ASP A 34 -11.44 -16.26 -10.21
CA ASP A 34 -12.87 -16.02 -10.01
C ASP A 34 -13.07 -14.60 -9.47
N GLU A 35 -12.26 -14.19 -8.49
CA GLU A 35 -12.23 -12.82 -7.97
C GLU A 35 -11.90 -11.79 -9.08
N LEU A 36 -10.93 -12.10 -9.94
CA LEU A 36 -10.59 -11.28 -11.09
C LEU A 36 -11.75 -11.17 -12.09
N GLN A 37 -12.48 -12.26 -12.34
CA GLN A 37 -13.64 -12.26 -13.23
C GLN A 37 -14.78 -11.42 -12.66
N GLU A 38 -15.10 -11.59 -11.37
CA GLU A 38 -16.14 -10.84 -10.68
C GLU A 38 -15.83 -9.33 -10.71
N LEU A 39 -14.60 -8.96 -10.39
CA LEU A 39 -14.16 -7.58 -10.45
C LEU A 39 -14.23 -7.04 -11.89
N TRP A 40 -13.91 -7.85 -12.89
CA TRP A 40 -13.94 -7.45 -14.30
C TRP A 40 -15.37 -7.11 -14.72
N VAL A 41 -16.32 -7.99 -14.43
CA VAL A 41 -17.75 -7.78 -14.72
C VAL A 41 -18.28 -6.55 -13.99
N LYS A 42 -17.79 -6.26 -12.78
CA LYS A 42 -18.21 -5.10 -12.00
C LYS A 42 -17.82 -3.77 -12.63
N VAL A 43 -16.58 -3.64 -13.13
CA VAL A 43 -16.00 -2.32 -13.47
C VAL A 43 -15.84 -2.05 -14.96
N MET A 44 -15.92 -3.09 -15.80
CA MET A 44 -15.71 -2.92 -17.24
C MET A 44 -16.97 -2.41 -17.95
N PRO A 45 -16.81 -1.68 -19.07
CA PRO A 45 -17.92 -1.34 -19.96
C PRO A 45 -18.71 -2.57 -20.39
N ASN A 46 -20.04 -2.44 -20.55
CA ASN A 46 -20.94 -3.56 -20.82
C ASN A 46 -20.51 -4.40 -22.02
N GLU A 47 -20.02 -3.77 -23.09
CA GLU A 47 -19.54 -4.47 -24.30
C GLU A 47 -18.23 -5.25 -24.12
N MET A 48 -17.58 -5.14 -22.95
CA MET A 48 -16.31 -5.81 -22.64
C MET A 48 -16.43 -6.82 -21.49
N LYS A 49 -17.57 -6.91 -20.81
CA LYS A 49 -17.73 -7.79 -19.64
C LYS A 49 -17.51 -9.27 -19.99
N ASP A 50 -18.00 -9.71 -21.14
CA ASP A 50 -17.89 -11.11 -21.58
C ASP A 50 -16.47 -11.50 -22.03
N GLN A 51 -15.58 -10.52 -22.25
CA GLN A 51 -14.22 -10.76 -22.77
C GLN A 51 -13.33 -11.51 -21.79
N TYR A 52 -13.65 -11.52 -20.50
CA TYR A 52 -12.89 -12.28 -19.51
C TYR A 52 -12.88 -13.78 -19.82
N SER A 53 -14.01 -14.32 -20.29
CA SER A 53 -14.12 -15.75 -20.66
C SER A 53 -13.14 -16.15 -21.77
N GLN A 54 -12.84 -15.23 -22.68
CA GLN A 54 -11.95 -15.47 -23.82
C GLN A 54 -10.49 -15.14 -23.51
N PHE A 55 -10.24 -14.14 -22.66
CA PHE A 55 -8.90 -13.58 -22.43
C PHE A 55 -8.43 -13.63 -20.99
N GLY A 56 -9.10 -14.39 -20.11
CA GLY A 56 -8.83 -14.45 -18.68
C GLY A 56 -7.37 -14.70 -18.32
N GLY A 57 -6.68 -15.59 -19.04
CA GLY A 57 -5.24 -15.83 -18.84
C GLY A 57 -4.38 -14.59 -19.08
N ALA A 58 -4.60 -13.86 -20.18
CA ALA A 58 -3.85 -12.64 -20.49
C ALA A 58 -4.22 -11.47 -19.55
N ILE A 59 -5.49 -11.39 -19.14
CA ILE A 59 -5.95 -10.42 -18.14
C ILE A 59 -5.29 -10.70 -16.79
N GLY A 60 -5.21 -11.97 -16.38
CA GLY A 60 -4.54 -12.42 -15.16
C GLY A 60 -3.05 -12.07 -15.16
N GLU A 61 -2.33 -12.32 -16.25
CA GLU A 61 -0.92 -11.92 -16.38
C GLU A 61 -0.74 -10.40 -16.23
N MET A 62 -1.59 -9.61 -16.88
CA MET A 62 -1.57 -8.15 -16.74
C MET A 62 -1.94 -7.66 -15.34
N ALA A 63 -2.85 -8.36 -14.66
CA ALA A 63 -3.23 -8.10 -13.28
C ALA A 63 -2.04 -8.33 -12.34
N THR A 64 -1.39 -9.50 -12.44
CA THR A 64 -0.17 -9.81 -11.68
C THR A 64 0.92 -8.76 -11.90
N GLU A 65 1.18 -8.37 -13.14
CA GLU A 65 2.21 -7.36 -13.44
C GLU A 65 1.84 -5.98 -12.87
N SER A 66 0.56 -5.60 -12.95
CA SER A 66 0.07 -4.35 -12.37
C SER A 66 0.21 -4.33 -10.85
N LEU A 67 -0.06 -5.45 -10.18
CA LEU A 67 0.09 -5.58 -8.72
C LEU A 67 1.55 -5.60 -8.29
N LYS A 68 2.46 -6.22 -9.07
CA LYS A 68 3.91 -6.12 -8.84
C LYS A 68 4.38 -4.67 -8.93
N GLY A 69 4.01 -3.96 -10.00
CA GLY A 69 4.34 -2.55 -10.18
C GLY A 69 3.80 -1.67 -9.05
N TRP A 70 2.57 -1.90 -8.61
CA TRP A 70 1.98 -1.21 -7.47
C TRP A 70 2.78 -1.44 -6.17
N ARG A 71 3.10 -2.69 -5.82
CA ARG A 71 3.90 -3.01 -4.63
C ARG A 71 5.28 -2.38 -4.71
N ASN A 72 5.95 -2.50 -5.85
CA ASN A 72 7.27 -1.88 -6.06
C ASN A 72 7.22 -0.36 -5.87
N SER A 73 6.19 0.32 -6.37
CA SER A 73 6.04 1.77 -6.17
C SER A 73 5.93 2.18 -4.70
N ILE A 74 5.27 1.37 -3.85
CA ILE A 74 5.24 1.59 -2.39
C ILE A 74 6.64 1.41 -1.80
N GLY A 75 7.37 0.38 -2.23
CA GLY A 75 8.76 0.13 -1.83
C GLY A 75 9.68 1.31 -2.15
N GLU A 76 9.59 1.83 -3.37
CA GLU A 76 10.36 2.99 -3.86
C GLU A 76 10.02 4.27 -3.09
N ALA A 77 8.74 4.49 -2.79
CA ALA A 77 8.28 5.63 -2.00
C ALA A 77 8.89 5.59 -0.58
N ALA A 78 8.86 4.43 0.08
CA ALA A 78 9.47 4.26 1.40
C ALA A 78 10.98 4.55 1.40
N ILE A 79 11.72 4.06 0.39
CA ILE A 79 13.15 4.34 0.25
C ILE A 79 13.39 5.84 0.10
N THR A 80 12.65 6.48 -0.81
CA THR A 80 12.77 7.92 -1.08
C THR A 80 12.55 8.75 0.19
N ILE A 81 11.52 8.41 0.97
CA ILE A 81 11.18 9.14 2.21
C ILE A 81 12.26 8.89 3.28
N VAL A 82 12.73 7.65 3.45
CA VAL A 82 13.83 7.34 4.39
C VAL A 82 15.09 8.10 4.00
N ASP A 83 15.46 8.13 2.72
CA ASP A 83 16.63 8.85 2.25
C ASP A 83 16.51 10.36 2.52
N GLN A 84 15.33 10.96 2.31
CA GLN A 84 15.06 12.36 2.67
C GLN A 84 15.20 12.63 4.18
N ILE A 85 14.73 11.71 5.03
CA ILE A 85 14.84 11.86 6.50
C ILE A 85 16.31 11.75 6.95
N LEU A 86 17.09 10.93 6.25
CA LEU A 86 18.50 10.70 6.55
C LEU A 86 19.43 11.69 5.84
N ASP A 87 18.90 12.55 4.98
CA ASP A 87 19.68 13.55 4.28
C ASP A 87 20.36 14.51 5.27
N GLY A 88 21.60 14.90 4.94
CA GLY A 88 22.45 15.71 5.82
C GLY A 88 22.97 15.02 7.08
N LYS A 89 22.56 13.79 7.40
CA LYS A 89 23.10 13.02 8.54
C LYS A 89 24.39 12.29 8.16
N ASN A 90 25.36 12.28 9.07
CA ASN A 90 26.55 11.43 8.94
C ASN A 90 26.24 9.95 9.26
N GLU A 91 27.20 9.06 9.03
CA GLU A 91 27.00 7.62 9.18
C GLU A 91 26.54 7.20 10.58
N ASP A 92 27.12 7.78 11.64
CA ASP A 92 26.79 7.43 13.03
C ASP A 92 25.41 7.96 13.44
N GLU A 93 25.05 9.16 12.99
CA GLU A 93 23.72 9.74 13.17
C GLU A 93 22.66 8.90 12.46
N ARG A 94 22.93 8.45 11.22
CA ARG A 94 22.04 7.55 10.47
C ARG A 94 21.84 6.23 11.22
N LYS A 95 22.92 5.58 11.65
CA LYS A 95 22.84 4.31 12.40
C LYS A 95 22.06 4.46 13.70
N THR A 96 22.29 5.54 14.43
CA THR A 96 21.61 5.84 15.70
C THR A 96 20.13 6.06 15.48
N PHE A 97 19.77 6.95 14.56
CA PHE A 97 18.39 7.24 14.20
C PHE A 97 17.64 5.97 13.77
N ILE A 98 18.20 5.18 12.85
CA ILE A 98 17.57 3.95 12.37
C ILE A 98 17.36 2.97 13.52
N LYS A 99 18.37 2.79 14.41
CA LYS A 99 18.28 1.88 15.56
C LYS A 99 17.15 2.27 16.50
N GLU A 100 16.93 3.56 16.73
CA GLU A 100 15.82 4.07 17.52
C GLU A 100 14.48 3.78 16.85
N GLN A 101 14.35 4.04 15.55
CA GLN A 101 13.09 3.85 14.81
C GLN A 101 12.67 2.38 14.71
N ILE A 102 13.62 1.44 14.56
CA ILE A 102 13.30 0.01 14.43
C ILE A 102 13.16 -0.71 15.77
N LYS A 103 13.41 -0.04 16.90
CA LYS A 103 13.26 -0.63 18.22
C LYS A 103 11.78 -0.92 18.45
N SER A 104 11.43 -2.18 18.62
CA SER A 104 10.06 -2.59 18.90
C SER A 104 9.83 -2.75 20.40
N LYS A 105 8.69 -2.25 20.89
CA LYS A 105 8.13 -2.57 22.20
C LYS A 105 6.71 -3.10 21.95
N ASP A 106 6.43 -4.33 22.37
CA ASP A 106 5.13 -4.99 22.20
C ASP A 106 4.65 -5.04 20.73
N GLY A 107 5.57 -5.17 19.77
CA GLY A 107 5.27 -5.19 18.33
C GLY A 107 5.08 -3.79 17.71
N MET A 108 5.01 -2.75 18.55
CA MET A 108 4.90 -1.35 18.11
C MET A 108 6.26 -0.71 17.93
N ARG A 109 6.39 0.13 16.92
CA ARG A 109 7.63 0.83 16.57
C ARG A 109 7.43 2.34 16.69
N PRO A 110 8.46 3.12 17.11
CA PRO A 110 8.35 4.57 17.25
C PRO A 110 7.81 5.27 16.00
N TYR A 111 8.29 4.87 14.81
CA TYR A 111 7.85 5.47 13.56
C TYR A 111 6.38 5.20 13.22
N TYR A 112 5.61 4.44 14.01
CA TYR A 112 4.16 4.36 13.81
C TYR A 112 3.45 5.63 14.29
N TYR A 113 4.03 6.37 15.22
CA TYR A 113 3.36 7.47 15.89
C TYR A 113 3.89 8.84 15.42
N PRO A 114 3.04 9.87 15.31
CA PRO A 114 3.46 11.26 15.16
C PRO A 114 4.51 11.62 16.20
N GLU A 115 5.56 12.33 15.78
CA GLU A 115 6.64 12.80 16.65
C GLU A 115 7.33 11.68 17.45
N ASN A 116 7.17 10.41 17.05
CA ASN A 116 7.60 9.22 17.80
C ASN A 116 6.98 9.11 19.20
N ASN A 117 5.82 9.73 19.43
CA ASN A 117 5.15 9.73 20.72
C ASN A 117 4.17 8.54 20.86
N ALA A 118 4.66 7.44 21.41
CA ALA A 118 3.86 6.23 21.67
C ALA A 118 2.87 6.38 22.85
N GLU A 119 2.88 7.50 23.57
CA GLU A 119 1.93 7.80 24.66
C GLU A 119 0.56 8.26 24.13
N LEU A 120 0.42 8.43 22.81
CA LEU A 120 -0.83 8.76 22.12
C LEU A 120 -1.29 7.57 21.26
N PRO A 121 -1.99 6.56 21.83
CA PRO A 121 -2.46 5.39 21.10
C PRO A 121 -3.32 5.75 19.89
N GLU A 122 -4.08 6.85 19.98
CA GLU A 122 -4.93 7.35 18.90
C GLU A 122 -4.15 7.86 17.68
N GLY A 123 -2.84 8.11 17.82
CA GLY A 123 -1.96 8.56 16.75
C GLY A 123 -1.30 7.42 15.97
N VAL A 124 -1.64 6.16 16.26
CA VAL A 124 -0.99 5.02 15.60
C VAL A 124 -1.13 5.09 14.07
N PHE A 125 -0.04 4.76 13.38
CA PHE A 125 0.14 4.78 11.92
C PHE A 125 -0.07 6.14 11.24
N GLN A 126 -0.01 7.24 11.99
CA GLN A 126 -0.17 8.61 11.46
C GLN A 126 1.15 9.38 11.39
N SER A 127 2.29 8.75 11.65
CA SER A 127 3.59 9.41 11.46
C SER A 127 3.78 9.82 10.01
N ARG A 128 4.59 10.87 9.80
CA ARG A 128 4.90 11.39 8.45
C ARG A 128 5.43 10.31 7.50
N ILE A 129 6.34 9.45 7.96
CA ILE A 129 6.91 8.40 7.12
C ILE A 129 5.88 7.35 6.71
N VAL A 130 4.96 6.98 7.62
CA VAL A 130 3.87 6.04 7.32
C VAL A 130 2.85 6.69 6.40
N SER A 131 2.37 7.90 6.73
CA SER A 131 1.35 8.59 5.95
C SER A 131 1.82 8.92 4.53
N GLU A 132 3.05 9.41 4.35
CA GLU A 132 3.59 9.71 3.02
C GLU A 132 3.83 8.47 2.17
N THR A 133 4.32 7.38 2.76
CA THR A 133 4.49 6.10 2.06
C THR A 133 3.13 5.57 1.63
N PHE A 134 2.17 5.56 2.56
CA PHE A 134 0.83 5.05 2.34
C PHE A 134 0.04 5.88 1.31
N ALA A 135 0.29 7.18 1.23
CA ALA A 135 -0.28 8.06 0.21
C ALA A 135 -0.01 7.58 -1.22
N THR A 136 1.02 6.77 -1.46
CA THR A 136 1.30 6.17 -2.76
C THR A 136 0.14 5.33 -3.27
N HIS A 137 -0.51 4.56 -2.39
CA HIS A 137 -1.70 3.79 -2.75
C HIS A 137 -2.83 4.71 -3.21
N PHE A 138 -3.17 5.73 -2.41
CA PHE A 138 -4.23 6.69 -2.73
C PHE A 138 -3.95 7.51 -3.99
N LYS A 139 -2.69 7.89 -4.25
CA LYS A 139 -2.28 8.59 -5.49
C LYS A 139 -2.59 7.76 -6.74
N ILE A 140 -2.45 6.44 -6.67
CA ILE A 140 -2.72 5.54 -7.79
C ILE A 140 -4.22 5.41 -8.01
N ILE A 141 -4.98 5.15 -6.94
CA ILE A 141 -6.40 4.88 -7.05
C ILE A 141 -7.26 6.16 -7.10
N LYS A 142 -6.69 7.36 -6.98
CA LYS A 142 -7.41 8.65 -6.85
C LYS A 142 -8.50 8.93 -7.90
N ASN A 143 -8.42 8.29 -9.07
CA ASN A 143 -9.37 8.51 -10.17
C ASN A 143 -10.58 7.56 -10.13
N ILE A 144 -10.66 6.64 -9.16
CA ILE A 144 -11.89 5.87 -8.92
C ILE A 144 -12.93 6.83 -8.31
N PRO A 145 -14.14 6.92 -8.88
CA PRO A 145 -15.24 7.71 -8.33
C PRO A 145 -15.56 7.32 -6.88
N ASP A 146 -15.90 8.30 -6.04
CA ASP A 146 -16.15 8.06 -4.60
C ASP A 146 -17.30 7.08 -4.34
N ASP A 147 -18.34 7.10 -5.18
CA ASP A 147 -19.48 6.17 -5.12
C ASP A 147 -19.14 4.74 -5.56
N SER A 148 -17.98 4.55 -6.17
CA SER A 148 -17.48 3.27 -6.68
C SER A 148 -16.40 2.66 -5.79
N ARG A 149 -15.96 3.39 -4.75
CA ARG A 149 -14.93 2.96 -3.79
C ARG A 149 -15.41 1.80 -2.93
N SER A 150 -14.46 0.95 -2.54
CA SER A 150 -14.66 -0.02 -1.47
C SER A 150 -14.91 0.69 -0.14
N GLU A 151 -15.87 0.19 0.65
CA GLU A 151 -16.05 0.58 2.06
C GLU A 151 -15.01 -0.08 2.98
N ALA A 152 -14.33 -1.13 2.51
CA ALA A 152 -13.33 -1.85 3.29
C ALA A 152 -12.06 -1.02 3.51
N PHE A 153 -11.45 -1.16 4.68
CA PHE A 153 -10.23 -0.45 4.97
C PHE A 153 -9.05 -0.95 4.11
N PRO A 154 -8.16 -0.06 3.64
CA PRO A 154 -6.99 -0.41 2.83
C PRO A 154 -5.87 -1.07 3.66
N GLU A 155 -6.17 -2.20 4.32
CA GLU A 155 -5.29 -2.92 5.25
C GLU A 155 -4.01 -3.41 4.60
N ALA A 156 -4.10 -4.13 3.47
CA ALA A 156 -2.92 -4.61 2.74
C ALA A 156 -2.01 -3.46 2.33
N ALA A 157 -2.58 -2.35 1.87
CA ALA A 157 -1.82 -1.19 1.43
C ALA A 157 -1.06 -0.52 2.59
N LEU A 158 -1.66 -0.45 3.79
CA LEU A 158 -0.97 0.02 4.99
C LEU A 158 0.12 -0.95 5.44
N VAL A 159 -0.14 -2.27 5.44
CA VAL A 159 0.86 -3.30 5.75
C VAL A 159 2.05 -3.22 4.80
N LEU A 160 1.80 -3.12 3.48
CA LEU A 160 2.84 -2.94 2.47
C LEU A 160 3.71 -1.71 2.79
N SER A 161 3.09 -0.61 3.19
CA SER A 161 3.79 0.63 3.55
C SER A 161 4.68 0.46 4.78
N ILE A 162 4.16 -0.14 5.86
CA ILE A 162 4.91 -0.41 7.11
C ILE A 162 6.12 -1.30 6.85
N VAL A 163 5.94 -2.35 6.07
CA VAL A 163 7.00 -3.32 5.74
C VAL A 163 8.02 -2.70 4.80
N ALA A 164 7.59 -1.91 3.81
CA ALA A 164 8.47 -1.17 2.92
C ALA A 164 9.38 -0.23 3.70
N ILE A 165 8.86 0.48 4.71
CA ILE A 165 9.64 1.35 5.60
C ILE A 165 10.67 0.54 6.40
N ASN A 166 10.26 -0.60 6.99
CA ASN A 166 11.19 -1.49 7.71
C ASN A 166 12.34 -1.96 6.80
N ARG A 167 12.01 -2.32 5.56
CA ARG A 167 13.00 -2.71 4.56
C ARG A 167 13.92 -1.55 4.20
N ALA A 168 13.38 -0.35 3.95
CA ALA A 168 14.17 0.83 3.62
C ALA A 168 15.17 1.17 4.75
N PHE A 169 14.74 1.12 6.02
CA PHE A 169 15.65 1.27 7.15
C PHE A 169 16.74 0.19 7.19
N PHE A 170 16.39 -1.07 6.93
CA PHE A 170 17.36 -2.15 6.86
C PHE A 170 18.39 -1.96 5.74
N LEU A 171 17.94 -1.58 4.54
CA LEU A 171 18.81 -1.32 3.39
C LEU A 171 19.76 -0.16 3.69
N SER A 172 19.25 0.97 4.16
CA SER A 172 20.09 2.13 4.47
C SER A 172 21.09 1.85 5.60
N LYS A 173 20.71 1.08 6.62
CA LYS A 173 21.62 0.74 7.74
C LYS A 173 22.82 -0.08 7.28
N ASN A 174 22.62 -0.95 6.29
CA ASN A 174 23.63 -1.89 5.82
C ASN A 174 24.30 -1.46 4.50
N GLY A 175 23.94 -0.30 3.94
CA GLY A 175 24.46 0.16 2.64
C GLY A 175 24.10 -0.76 1.48
N ILE A 176 22.96 -1.47 1.56
CA ILE A 176 22.53 -2.43 0.54
C ILE A 176 21.71 -1.67 -0.52
N PRO A 177 22.03 -1.79 -1.82
CA PRO A 177 21.24 -1.17 -2.86
C PRO A 177 19.82 -1.76 -2.89
N PRO A 178 18.80 -0.96 -3.24
CA PRO A 178 17.44 -1.46 -3.30
C PRO A 178 17.24 -2.41 -4.48
N GLY A 179 16.62 -3.56 -4.22
CA GLY A 179 16.05 -4.43 -5.25
C GLY A 179 14.52 -4.39 -5.24
N ASP A 180 13.89 -5.28 -6.01
CA ASP A 180 12.43 -5.38 -6.13
C ASP A 180 11.75 -5.70 -4.79
N PHE A 181 10.76 -4.87 -4.43
CA PHE A 181 10.01 -5.06 -3.18
C PHE A 181 8.97 -6.17 -3.29
N SER A 182 8.32 -6.31 -4.45
CA SER A 182 7.29 -7.31 -4.71
C SER A 182 7.79 -8.76 -4.56
N SER A 183 9.09 -9.01 -4.79
CA SER A 183 9.72 -10.32 -4.64
C SER A 183 10.50 -10.51 -3.34
N ASP A 184 10.56 -9.51 -2.46
CA ASP A 184 11.36 -9.59 -1.23
C ASP A 184 10.71 -10.55 -0.21
N GLN A 185 11.36 -11.69 0.03
CA GLN A 185 10.81 -12.73 0.93
C GLN A 185 10.75 -12.27 2.39
N LYS A 186 11.74 -11.51 2.86
CA LYS A 186 11.74 -11.00 4.24
C LYS A 186 10.60 -10.02 4.46
N ALA A 187 10.32 -9.19 3.45
CA ALA A 187 9.17 -8.30 3.46
C ALA A 187 7.85 -9.09 3.50
N LYS A 188 7.70 -10.13 2.68
CA LYS A 188 6.51 -11.00 2.71
C LYS A 188 6.28 -11.65 4.07
N ASP A 189 7.34 -12.21 4.66
CA ASP A 189 7.26 -12.87 5.97
C ASP A 189 6.87 -11.87 7.07
N LEU A 190 7.44 -10.66 7.04
CA LEU A 190 7.09 -9.59 7.96
C LEU A 190 5.67 -9.05 7.71
N GLY A 191 5.22 -9.01 6.46
CA GLY A 191 3.86 -8.61 6.09
C GLY A 191 2.81 -9.49 6.74
N ARG A 192 3.01 -10.82 6.72
CA ARG A 192 2.12 -11.76 7.43
C ARG A 192 2.03 -11.48 8.93
N GLN A 193 3.15 -11.12 9.56
CA GLN A 193 3.17 -10.77 10.98
C GLN A 193 2.52 -9.41 11.24
N THR A 194 2.73 -8.45 10.35
CA THR A 194 2.21 -7.08 10.46
C THR A 194 0.68 -7.05 10.33
N HIS A 195 0.08 -7.96 9.56
CA HIS A 195 -1.38 -8.15 9.51
C HIS A 195 -2.01 -8.43 10.90
N GLN A 196 -1.27 -9.04 11.82
CA GLN A 196 -1.77 -9.31 13.17
C GLN A 196 -2.02 -8.02 13.99
N LEU A 197 -1.48 -6.89 13.55
CA LEU A 197 -1.74 -5.58 14.17
C LEU A 197 -3.17 -5.09 13.88
N PHE A 198 -3.80 -5.59 12.82
CA PHE A 198 -5.15 -5.21 12.38
C PHE A 198 -6.21 -6.29 12.70
N ALA A 199 -5.76 -7.48 13.12
CA ALA A 199 -6.66 -8.55 13.52
C ALA A 199 -7.52 -8.17 14.75
N LYS A 200 -8.53 -9.00 15.02
CA LYS A 200 -9.35 -8.85 16.23
C LYS A 200 -8.58 -9.18 17.51
N THR A 201 -9.00 -8.60 18.62
CA THR A 201 -8.59 -9.00 19.98
C THR A 201 -9.18 -10.39 20.30
N PRO A 202 -8.69 -11.07 21.37
CA PRO A 202 -9.31 -12.30 21.84
C PRO A 202 -10.82 -12.17 22.14
N ASP A 203 -11.26 -10.97 22.51
CA ASP A 203 -12.66 -10.65 22.80
C ASP A 203 -13.49 -10.35 21.53
N GLY A 204 -12.87 -10.41 20.35
CA GLY A 204 -13.53 -10.22 19.06
C GLY A 204 -13.67 -8.77 18.61
N GLU A 205 -13.10 -7.82 19.34
CA GLU A 205 -13.07 -6.40 18.99
C GLU A 205 -11.96 -6.09 17.98
N ASP A 206 -12.17 -5.15 17.07
CA ASP A 206 -11.11 -4.74 16.14
C ASP A 206 -10.00 -4.00 16.91
N ARG A 207 -8.74 -4.40 16.70
CA ARG A 207 -7.58 -3.73 17.34
C ARG A 207 -7.44 -2.27 16.91
N ILE A 208 -7.90 -1.94 15.72
CA ILE A 208 -7.94 -0.58 15.18
C ILE A 208 -9.40 -0.24 14.93
N SER A 209 -9.94 0.70 15.70
CA SER A 209 -11.32 1.14 15.52
C SER A 209 -11.53 1.86 14.19
N ALA A 210 -12.78 1.90 13.71
CA ALA A 210 -13.15 2.66 12.51
C ALA A 210 -12.75 4.15 12.60
N GLN A 211 -12.85 4.76 13.79
CA GLN A 211 -12.44 6.14 14.00
C GLN A 211 -10.93 6.31 13.81
N THR A 212 -10.12 5.37 14.30
CA THR A 212 -8.66 5.39 14.09
C THR A 212 -8.32 5.17 12.63
N TRP A 213 -9.02 4.26 11.93
CA TRP A 213 -8.88 4.08 10.49
C TRP A 213 -9.15 5.36 9.71
N SER A 214 -10.21 6.09 10.03
CA SER A 214 -10.51 7.40 9.41
C SER A 214 -9.36 8.39 9.60
N LYS A 215 -8.74 8.44 10.79
CA LYS A 215 -7.58 9.31 11.05
C LYS A 215 -6.34 8.88 10.23
N ILE A 216 -6.06 7.58 10.14
CA ILE A 216 -4.95 7.04 9.34
C ILE A 216 -5.13 7.37 7.86
N ILE A 217 -6.32 7.15 7.32
CA ILE A 217 -6.65 7.43 5.91
C ILE A 217 -6.53 8.93 5.64
N ALA A 218 -7.11 9.77 6.50
CA ALA A 218 -7.02 11.23 6.36
C ALA A 218 -5.56 11.72 6.38
N ALA A 219 -4.72 11.18 7.28
CA ALA A 219 -3.30 11.52 7.33
C ALA A 219 -2.58 11.19 6.02
N ALA A 220 -2.84 10.02 5.43
CA ALA A 220 -2.25 9.65 4.14
C ALA A 220 -2.78 10.50 2.97
N GLN A 221 -4.09 10.74 2.94
CA GLN A 221 -4.73 11.53 1.89
C GLN A 221 -4.27 13.00 1.87
N ALA A 222 -3.88 13.56 3.02
CA ALA A 222 -3.29 14.91 3.08
C ALA A 222 -2.01 15.06 2.24
N HIS A 223 -1.33 13.95 1.91
CA HIS A 223 -0.14 13.93 1.04
C HIS A 223 -0.45 13.62 -0.44
N VAL A 224 -1.73 13.48 -0.80
CA VAL A 224 -2.19 13.38 -2.18
C VAL A 224 -2.44 14.81 -2.68
N LYS A 225 -1.58 15.30 -3.59
CA LYS A 225 -1.75 16.64 -4.16
C LYS A 225 -3.16 16.76 -4.78
N PRO A 226 -3.90 17.86 -4.54
CA PRO A 226 -5.14 18.15 -5.25
C PRO A 226 -4.88 18.18 -6.76
N GLN A 227 -5.83 17.72 -7.57
CA GLN A 227 -5.76 17.99 -9.01
C GLN A 227 -5.78 19.52 -9.19
N THR A 228 -4.73 20.09 -9.77
CA THR A 228 -4.83 21.41 -10.39
C THR A 228 -5.76 21.25 -11.58
N SER A 229 -7.05 21.55 -11.38
CA SER A 229 -8.01 21.65 -12.47
C SER A 229 -7.55 22.78 -13.37
N SER A 230 -6.81 22.46 -14.42
CA SER A 230 -6.68 23.34 -15.58
C SER A 230 -8.03 23.32 -16.29
N ILE A 231 -8.94 24.19 -15.84
CA ILE A 231 -10.09 24.59 -16.62
C ILE A 231 -9.52 25.48 -17.74
N ASN A 232 -9.49 24.94 -18.95
CA ASN A 232 -9.40 25.71 -20.19
C ASN A 232 -10.66 25.40 -21.01
#